data_AF-A0A0N5CM49-F1
#
_entry.id   AF-A0A0N5CM49-F1
#
_cell.length_a   1.000
_cell.length_b   1.000
_cell.length_c   1.000
_cell.angle_alpha   90.00
_cell.angle_beta   90.00
_cell.angle_gamma   90.00
#
_symmetry.space_group_name_H-M   'P 1'
#
loop_
_entity.id
_entity.type
_entity.pdbx_description
1 polymer ?
#
loop_
_entity_poly.entity_id
_entity_poly.type
_entity_poly.pdbx_seq_one_letter_code
_entity_poly.pdbx_strand_id
1 'polypeptide(L)'
;MHFKCCCLLHNFLKYVQFEYYTDIENLRLLFDRVDEFLKDPKPVDAVRFKLEERLKDNASNRIRYSYTDEVVLSLNVPEKTVIEAAGPVKTDAPVRPTVSFAECLSATFGEQAIDDFQSPVTGEVKGGVVQHRIATFPDYLIIQMKKFALTPDYNVKKLDVNVEMPNEIDLKAFRGHGKQPEEVLLPHQHAKSQLTLGRPRPGIDSDVFRRLCRSGITPEAARRAIHVSGNSGFDSALDWIMHSVGDRDINEEHPDLQSESDDVDGYAIEQLVHLGFSIYQARYALQRVHTGVNDAAEWLFSNADSIPPEQKNQEIKDYFFSVDVPKKFRDGSGRYHLIGFISHMGSSPFSGHYVAHMKKDSKWYLFNDEKVAISQNPPIFLGYIYLYKRVDESEH
;
A
#
# COMPACT_ATOMS: atom_id res chain seq x y z
N MET A 1 -6.95 -21.03 20.38
CA MET A 1 -6.25 -20.13 19.43
C MET A 1 -4.89 -19.65 19.91
N HIS A 2 -4.72 -19.30 21.20
CA HIS A 2 -3.40 -18.90 21.77
C HIS A 2 -2.24 -19.87 21.48
N PHE A 3 -2.47 -21.18 21.53
CA PHE A 3 -1.43 -22.19 21.24
C PHE A 3 -1.03 -22.25 19.76
N LYS A 4 -1.92 -21.96 18.80
CA LYS A 4 -1.61 -22.04 17.37
C LYS A 4 -0.77 -20.84 16.89
N CYS A 5 -1.01 -19.64 17.41
CA CYS A 5 -0.14 -18.47 17.16
C CYS A 5 1.25 -18.65 17.79
N CYS A 6 1.35 -19.17 19.02
CA CYS A 6 2.65 -19.45 19.64
C CYS A 6 3.43 -20.57 18.92
N CYS A 7 2.76 -21.60 18.41
CA CYS A 7 3.42 -22.63 17.59
C CYS A 7 3.91 -22.10 16.23
N LEU A 8 3.22 -21.12 15.63
CA LEU A 8 3.69 -20.45 14.41
C LEU A 8 4.97 -19.65 14.66
N LEU A 9 5.04 -18.89 15.77
CA LEU A 9 6.26 -18.20 16.20
C LEU A 9 7.39 -19.15 16.65
N HIS A 10 7.06 -20.32 17.18
CA HIS A 10 8.07 -21.31 17.57
C HIS A 10 8.64 -22.08 16.35
N ASN A 11 7.81 -22.39 15.36
CA ASN A 11 8.28 -22.96 14.09
C ASN A 11 8.99 -21.92 13.21
N PHE A 12 8.67 -20.63 13.37
CA PHE A 12 9.39 -19.50 12.76
C PHE A 12 10.88 -19.51 13.14
N LEU A 13 11.23 -19.76 14.41
CA LEU A 13 12.62 -19.78 14.87
C LEU A 13 13.45 -20.97 14.32
N LYS A 14 12.82 -22.05 13.86
CA LYS A 14 13.55 -23.23 13.34
C LYS A 14 13.92 -23.16 11.86
N TYR A 15 13.35 -22.21 11.10
CA TYR A 15 13.53 -22.13 9.65
C TYR A 15 14.25 -20.85 9.17
N VAL A 16 14.76 -20.02 10.09
CA VAL A 16 15.58 -18.84 9.77
C VAL A 16 17.01 -19.27 9.42
N GLN A 17 17.17 -19.92 8.27
CA GLN A 17 18.48 -20.19 7.71
C GLN A 17 18.41 -20.26 6.18
N PHE A 18 18.02 -19.15 5.54
CA PHE A 18 18.24 -18.97 4.10
C PHE A 18 18.59 -17.51 3.78
N GLU A 19 19.58 -17.40 2.90
CA GLU A 19 20.30 -16.20 2.51
C GLU A 19 19.39 -15.18 1.79
N TYR A 20 19.77 -13.90 1.88
CA TYR A 20 19.36 -12.75 1.04
C TYR A 20 18.02 -12.02 1.30
N TYR A 21 17.12 -12.47 2.17
CA TYR A 21 15.89 -11.72 2.48
C TYR A 21 15.93 -11.04 3.84
N THR A 22 15.46 -9.79 3.91
CA THR A 22 15.29 -9.12 5.20
C THR A 22 14.22 -9.86 6.03
N ASP A 23 14.39 -9.97 7.34
CA ASP A 23 13.52 -10.82 8.19
C ASP A 23 12.03 -10.45 8.13
N ILE A 24 11.74 -9.21 7.74
CA ILE A 24 10.37 -8.74 7.52
C ILE A 24 9.76 -9.29 6.22
N GLU A 25 10.55 -9.44 5.16
CA GLU A 25 10.10 -10.04 3.90
C GLU A 25 9.75 -11.50 4.12
N ASN A 26 10.53 -12.21 4.93
CA ASN A 26 10.21 -13.57 5.35
C ASN A 26 8.91 -13.65 6.15
N LEU A 27 8.66 -12.68 7.04
CA LEU A 27 7.41 -12.63 7.82
C LEU A 27 6.20 -12.33 6.92
N ARG A 28 6.32 -11.38 5.99
CA ARG A 28 5.29 -11.06 4.99
C ARG A 28 5.00 -12.25 4.09
N LEU A 29 6.04 -12.87 3.53
CA LEU A 29 5.95 -14.08 2.71
C LEU A 29 5.27 -15.24 3.47
N LEU A 30 5.58 -15.40 4.77
CA LEU A 30 4.91 -16.38 5.61
C LEU A 30 3.41 -16.09 5.70
N PHE A 31 3.02 -14.84 5.98
CA PHE A 31 1.60 -14.47 6.04
C PHE A 31 0.90 -14.67 4.69
N ASP A 32 1.55 -14.33 3.58
CA ASP A 32 1.00 -14.54 2.24
C ASP A 32 0.77 -16.03 1.96
N ARG A 33 1.75 -16.89 2.27
CA ARG A 33 1.58 -18.35 2.15
C ARG A 33 0.49 -18.88 3.08
N VAL A 34 0.45 -18.41 4.33
CA VAL A 34 -0.59 -18.81 5.29
C VAL A 34 -1.97 -18.41 4.77
N ASP A 35 -2.11 -17.23 4.16
CA ASP A 35 -3.35 -16.74 3.56
C ASP A 35 -3.77 -17.55 2.33
N GLU A 36 -2.81 -18.05 1.55
CA GLU A 36 -3.03 -18.89 0.36
C GLU A 36 -3.44 -20.34 0.73
N PHE A 37 -2.72 -20.96 1.67
CA PHE A 37 -2.86 -22.40 1.96
C PHE A 37 -3.92 -22.73 3.02
N LEU A 38 -4.24 -21.82 3.94
CA LEU A 38 -5.21 -22.10 5.01
C LEU A 38 -6.63 -21.62 4.65
N LYS A 39 -7.58 -22.54 4.83
CA LYS A 39 -9.02 -22.24 4.72
C LYS A 39 -9.54 -21.56 5.99
N ASP A 40 -10.71 -20.94 5.89
CA ASP A 40 -11.35 -20.22 6.99
C ASP A 40 -11.50 -21.08 8.27
N PRO A 41 -11.28 -20.50 9.47
CA PRO A 41 -10.87 -19.12 9.73
C PRO A 41 -9.36 -18.91 9.49
N LYS A 42 -9.03 -17.88 8.70
CA LYS A 42 -7.63 -17.55 8.41
C LYS A 42 -6.99 -16.84 9.61
N PRO A 43 -5.80 -17.29 10.07
CA PRO A 43 -5.11 -16.63 11.17
C PRO A 43 -4.58 -15.23 10.78
N VAL A 44 -4.35 -14.97 9.49
CA VAL A 44 -3.88 -13.68 8.98
C VAL A 44 -4.88 -12.56 9.22
N ASP A 45 -6.18 -12.88 9.27
CA ASP A 45 -7.24 -11.90 9.55
C ASP A 45 -7.10 -11.26 10.95
N ALA A 46 -6.37 -11.89 11.87
CA ALA A 46 -6.12 -11.38 13.21
C ALA A 46 -4.98 -10.34 13.27
N VAL A 47 -4.10 -10.31 12.26
CA VAL A 47 -2.98 -9.35 12.17
C VAL A 47 -3.18 -8.30 11.07
N ARG A 48 -4.03 -8.59 10.09
CA ARG A 48 -4.25 -7.72 8.94
C ARG A 48 -5.03 -6.46 9.32
N PHE A 49 -4.55 -5.32 8.85
CA PHE A 49 -5.18 -4.02 9.05
C PHE A 49 -5.13 -3.16 7.79
N LYS A 50 -5.91 -2.09 7.76
CA LYS A 50 -5.92 -1.12 6.67
C LYS A 50 -5.24 0.16 7.11
N LEU A 51 -4.33 0.65 6.29
CA LEU A 51 -3.81 2.01 6.36
C LEU A 51 -4.63 2.90 5.44
N GLU A 52 -5.03 4.05 5.96
CA GLU A 52 -5.61 5.15 5.21
C GLU A 52 -4.51 6.13 4.85
N GLU A 53 -4.39 6.47 3.58
CA GLU A 53 -3.55 7.56 3.08
C GLU A 53 -4.46 8.68 2.62
N ARG A 54 -4.21 9.88 3.14
CA ARG A 54 -4.91 11.12 2.78
C ARG A 54 -3.92 12.03 2.07
N LEU A 55 -4.13 12.27 0.79
CA LEU A 55 -3.40 13.23 -0.03
C LEU A 55 -4.25 14.50 -0.17
N LYS A 56 -3.73 15.64 0.26
CA LYS A 56 -4.32 16.96 0.05
C LYS A 56 -3.52 17.71 -1.02
N ASP A 57 -4.19 18.14 -2.08
CA ASP A 57 -3.61 19.01 -3.10
C ASP A 57 -3.56 20.46 -2.61
N ASN A 58 -2.38 21.09 -2.60
CA ASN A 58 -2.23 22.48 -2.14
C ASN A 58 -2.80 23.50 -3.13
N ALA A 59 -2.91 23.16 -4.43
CA ALA A 59 -3.43 24.08 -5.44
C ALA A 59 -4.97 24.16 -5.39
N SER A 60 -5.64 23.00 -5.34
CA SER A 60 -7.12 22.93 -5.39
C SER A 60 -7.79 22.75 -4.02
N ASN A 61 -7.01 22.48 -2.95
CA ASN A 61 -7.50 22.06 -1.62
C ASN A 61 -8.36 20.78 -1.63
N ARG A 62 -8.39 20.05 -2.74
CA ARG A 62 -9.12 18.79 -2.85
C ARG A 62 -8.28 17.63 -2.33
N ILE A 63 -8.97 16.56 -1.94
CA ILE A 63 -8.36 15.45 -1.20
C ILE A 63 -8.57 14.13 -1.91
N ARG A 64 -7.62 13.21 -1.81
CA ARG A 64 -7.73 11.83 -2.27
C ARG A 64 -7.45 10.91 -1.09
N TYR A 65 -8.32 9.92 -0.92
CA TYR A 65 -8.13 8.84 0.05
C TYR A 65 -7.71 7.58 -0.70
N SER A 66 -6.68 6.91 -0.20
CA SER A 66 -6.26 5.58 -0.64
C SER A 66 -6.21 4.65 0.57
N TYR A 67 -6.50 3.36 0.35
CA TYR A 67 -6.46 2.36 1.40
C TYR A 67 -5.54 1.22 0.99
N THR A 68 -4.57 0.91 1.85
CA THR A 68 -3.62 -0.18 1.63
C THR A 68 -3.75 -1.21 2.73
N ASP A 69 -3.79 -2.48 2.33
CA ASP A 69 -3.81 -3.60 3.26
C ASP A 69 -2.38 -3.88 3.74
N GLU A 70 -2.18 -3.90 5.06
CA GLU A 70 -0.89 -4.18 5.68
C GLU A 70 -1.03 -5.23 6.79
N VAL A 71 0.10 -5.86 7.11
CA VAL A 71 0.22 -6.83 8.21
C VAL A 71 1.25 -6.39 9.25
N VAL A 72 2.15 -5.46 8.89
CA VAL A 72 3.18 -4.94 9.79
C VAL A 72 3.21 -3.41 9.71
N LEU A 73 3.06 -2.76 10.87
CA LEU A 73 3.21 -1.32 10.99
C LEU A 73 4.70 -0.98 11.11
N SER A 74 5.25 -0.34 10.08
CA SER A 74 6.66 0.07 10.08
C SER A 74 6.81 1.50 10.60
N LEU A 75 7.46 1.67 11.75
CA LEU A 75 7.73 2.98 12.33
C LEU A 75 9.11 3.49 11.94
N ASN A 76 9.17 4.74 11.51
CA ASN A 76 10.41 5.45 11.21
C ASN A 76 11.12 5.85 12.51
N VAL A 77 12.44 5.69 12.55
CA VAL A 77 13.28 6.21 13.62
C VAL A 77 13.88 7.54 13.15
N PRO A 78 13.54 8.68 13.77
CA PRO A 78 14.02 9.99 13.31
C PRO A 78 15.53 10.15 13.52
N GLU A 79 16.31 10.15 12.43
CA GLU A 79 17.77 10.28 12.49
C GLU A 79 18.24 11.60 13.10
N LYS A 80 17.50 12.68 12.91
CA LYS A 80 17.83 14.01 13.47
C LYS A 80 17.88 13.96 14.99
N THR A 81 16.86 13.38 15.62
CA THR A 81 16.78 13.18 17.07
C THR A 81 17.90 12.26 17.56
N VAL A 82 18.23 11.23 16.78
CA VAL A 82 19.35 10.30 17.07
C VAL A 82 20.69 11.02 17.08
N ILE A 83 20.94 11.93 16.14
CA ILE A 83 22.17 12.72 16.05
C ILE A 83 22.25 13.75 17.19
N GLU A 84 21.15 14.43 17.50
CA GLU A 84 21.07 15.39 18.61
C GLU A 84 21.28 14.72 19.98
N ALA A 85 20.67 13.55 20.19
CA ALA A 85 20.82 12.76 21.40
C ALA A 85 22.21 12.13 21.55
N ALA A 86 22.96 11.94 20.46
CA ALA A 86 24.31 11.39 20.51
C ALA A 86 25.33 12.40 21.09
N GLY A 87 25.12 13.71 20.91
CA GLY A 87 25.97 14.78 21.44
C GLY A 87 27.46 14.71 21.04
N PRO A 88 28.27 15.76 21.29
CA PRO A 88 29.72 15.73 21.08
C PRO A 88 30.40 15.14 22.33
N VAL A 89 30.14 13.89 22.70
CA VAL A 89 30.71 13.29 23.93
C VAL A 89 31.96 12.47 23.62
N LYS A 90 33.12 13.00 24.04
CA LYS A 90 34.40 12.30 24.13
C LYS A 90 34.42 11.36 25.34
N THR A 91 33.85 10.17 25.21
CA THR A 91 34.09 9.07 26.19
C THR A 91 34.18 7.73 25.46
N ASP A 92 35.13 6.89 25.91
CA ASP A 92 35.54 5.58 25.37
C ASP A 92 34.46 4.47 25.34
N ALA A 93 33.18 4.82 25.56
CA ALA A 93 32.05 3.89 25.51
C ALA A 93 31.01 4.40 24.51
N PRO A 94 30.55 3.57 23.55
CA PRO A 94 29.54 3.99 22.58
C PRO A 94 28.20 4.23 23.29
N VAL A 95 27.84 5.50 23.45
CA VAL A 95 26.54 5.91 24.00
C VAL A 95 25.48 5.66 22.93
N ARG A 96 24.52 4.79 23.23
CA ARG A 96 23.36 4.55 22.36
C ARG A 96 22.32 5.64 22.60
N PRO A 97 21.99 6.47 21.59
CA PRO A 97 20.94 7.46 21.74
C PRO A 97 19.60 6.76 22.00
N THR A 98 18.78 7.40 22.81
CA THR A 98 17.46 6.89 23.21
C THR A 98 16.39 7.76 22.59
N VAL A 99 15.44 7.13 21.90
CA VAL A 99 14.34 7.78 21.19
C VAL A 99 13.03 7.30 21.79
N SER A 100 12.07 8.20 21.96
CA SER A 100 10.76 7.86 22.49
C SER A 100 9.87 7.24 21.43
N PHE A 101 8.95 6.36 21.84
CA PHE A 101 7.94 5.82 20.93
C PHE A 101 7.05 6.90 20.29
N ALA A 102 6.74 7.98 21.01
CA ALA A 102 5.94 9.09 20.52
C ALA A 102 6.59 9.85 19.37
N GLU A 103 7.92 10.03 19.40
CA GLU A 103 8.68 10.62 18.29
C GLU A 103 8.65 9.72 17.05
N CYS A 104 8.78 8.40 17.22
CA CYS A 104 8.66 7.46 16.11
C CYS A 104 7.27 7.47 15.47
N LEU A 105 6.21 7.55 16.28
CA LEU A 105 4.84 7.72 15.78
C LEU A 105 4.67 9.04 15.01
N SER A 106 5.17 10.15 15.56
CA SER A 106 5.08 11.47 14.93
C SER A 106 5.86 11.52 13.62
N ALA A 107 7.03 10.89 13.54
CA ALA A 107 7.81 10.78 12.32
C ALA A 107 7.16 9.90 11.24
N THR A 108 6.27 8.99 11.62
CA THR A 108 5.59 8.07 10.70
C THR A 108 4.24 8.60 10.24
N PHE A 109 3.45 9.15 11.15
CA PHE A 109 2.09 9.66 10.89
C PHE A 109 2.02 11.18 10.72
N GLY A 110 3.16 11.87 10.77
CA GLY A 110 3.28 13.30 10.47
C GLY A 110 2.92 13.62 9.02
N GLU A 111 2.64 14.89 8.76
CA GLU A 111 2.39 15.39 7.41
C GLU A 111 3.68 15.40 6.59
N GLN A 112 3.64 14.79 5.41
CA GLN A 112 4.76 14.74 4.47
C GLN A 112 4.41 15.59 3.24
N ALA A 113 5.19 16.64 3.00
CA ALA A 113 5.04 17.48 1.82
C ALA A 113 5.66 16.79 0.59
N ILE A 114 4.97 16.86 -0.53
CA ILE A 114 5.41 16.42 -1.85
C ILE A 114 5.51 17.68 -2.72
N ASP A 115 6.72 18.14 -3.01
CA ASP A 115 6.91 19.42 -3.71
C ASP A 115 6.58 19.36 -5.20
N ASP A 116 6.77 18.19 -5.83
CA ASP A 116 6.61 17.94 -7.26
C ASP A 116 5.22 17.45 -7.66
N PHE A 117 4.26 17.44 -6.73
CA PHE A 117 2.89 17.04 -7.04
C PHE A 117 2.19 18.07 -7.95
N GLN A 118 1.77 17.60 -9.14
CA GLN A 118 0.99 18.37 -10.09
C GLN A 118 -0.51 18.15 -9.85
N SER A 119 -1.26 19.25 -9.68
CA SER A 119 -2.70 19.18 -9.47
C SER A 119 -3.42 18.69 -10.74
N PRO A 120 -4.27 17.64 -10.65
CA PRO A 120 -5.09 17.19 -11.77
C PRO A 120 -6.24 18.14 -12.10
N VAL A 121 -6.52 19.13 -11.24
CA VAL A 121 -7.63 20.09 -11.41
C VAL A 121 -7.13 21.40 -11.98
N THR A 122 -6.02 21.93 -11.46
CA THR A 122 -5.48 23.23 -11.89
C THR A 122 -4.32 23.11 -12.88
N GLY A 123 -3.69 21.93 -12.97
CA GLY A 123 -2.49 21.70 -13.80
C GLY A 123 -1.20 22.28 -13.21
N GLU A 124 -1.27 23.01 -12.09
CA GLU A 124 -0.13 23.66 -11.44
C GLU A 124 0.65 22.69 -10.54
N VAL A 125 1.97 22.88 -10.47
CA VAL A 125 2.88 22.15 -9.56
C VAL A 125 3.09 22.98 -8.29
N LYS A 126 2.11 22.96 -7.39
CA LYS A 126 2.20 23.61 -6.06
C LYS A 126 2.42 22.62 -4.92
N GLY A 127 2.65 21.37 -5.26
CA GLY A 127 2.85 20.29 -4.30
C GLY A 127 1.57 19.81 -3.62
N GLY A 128 1.73 18.82 -2.75
CA GLY A 128 0.65 18.22 -1.97
C GLY A 128 1.15 17.79 -0.60
N VAL A 129 0.21 17.43 0.28
CA VAL A 129 0.51 16.93 1.62
C VAL A 129 -0.08 15.54 1.76
N VAL A 130 0.76 14.55 2.06
CA VAL A 130 0.36 13.18 2.36
C VAL A 130 0.41 12.94 3.85
N GLN A 131 -0.61 12.24 4.35
CA GLN A 131 -0.70 11.84 5.73
C GLN A 131 -1.29 10.43 5.83
N HIS A 132 -0.67 9.59 6.66
CA HIS A 132 -1.16 8.23 6.92
C HIS A 132 -1.93 8.16 8.24
N ARG A 133 -2.92 7.28 8.29
CA ARG A 133 -3.70 6.92 9.49
C ARG A 133 -4.03 5.44 9.47
N ILE A 134 -4.43 4.90 10.62
CA ILE A 134 -4.83 3.49 10.75
C ILE A 134 -6.35 3.41 10.63
N ALA A 135 -6.86 2.82 9.57
CA ALA A 135 -8.30 2.69 9.35
C ALA A 135 -8.93 1.59 10.22
N THR A 136 -8.23 0.46 10.40
CA THR A 136 -8.71 -0.67 11.22
C THR A 136 -7.66 -1.13 12.22
N PHE A 137 -8.09 -1.53 13.42
CA PHE A 137 -7.20 -1.95 14.50
C PHE A 137 -7.26 -3.48 14.71
N PRO A 138 -6.22 -4.25 14.35
CA PRO A 138 -6.24 -5.72 14.35
C PRO A 138 -6.21 -6.31 15.78
N ASP A 139 -6.45 -7.62 15.92
CA ASP A 139 -6.37 -8.31 17.23
C ASP A 139 -4.92 -8.32 17.75
N TYR A 140 -3.96 -8.45 16.83
CA TYR A 140 -2.54 -8.42 17.10
C TYR A 140 -1.86 -7.42 16.17
N LEU A 141 -1.16 -6.45 16.74
CA LEU A 141 -0.41 -5.45 15.99
C LEU A 141 1.08 -5.80 16.00
N ILE A 142 1.64 -5.97 14.81
CA ILE A 142 3.08 -6.17 14.63
C ILE A 142 3.69 -4.81 14.28
N ILE A 143 4.64 -4.36 15.09
CA ILE A 143 5.36 -3.10 14.89
C ILE A 143 6.80 -3.41 14.54
N GLN A 144 7.27 -2.92 13.40
CA GLN A 144 8.68 -2.97 13.01
C GLN A 144 9.31 -1.60 13.21
N MET A 145 10.47 -1.55 13.88
CA MET A 145 11.27 -0.33 13.94
C MET A 145 12.24 -0.29 12.77
N LYS A 146 12.13 0.72 11.90
CA LYS A 146 13.06 0.94 10.78
C LYS A 146 14.40 1.46 11.30
N LYS A 147 15.21 0.55 11.82
CA LYS A 147 16.57 0.80 12.34
C LYS A 147 17.66 0.63 11.27
N PHE A 148 17.31 0.58 9.99
CA PHE A 148 18.26 0.48 8.89
C PHE A 148 18.10 1.70 8.00
N ALA A 149 19.22 2.38 7.76
CA ALA A 149 19.28 3.60 6.97
C ALA A 149 20.33 3.45 5.87
N LEU A 150 20.13 4.13 4.74
CA LEU A 150 21.11 4.21 3.67
C LEU A 150 22.02 5.41 3.94
N THR A 151 23.33 5.19 4.01
CA THR A 151 24.29 6.29 4.12
C THR A 151 24.44 7.01 2.77
N PRO A 152 25.00 8.23 2.74
CA PRO A 152 25.29 8.95 1.48
C PRO A 152 26.17 8.15 0.50
N ASP A 153 26.97 7.22 1.01
CA ASP A 153 27.82 6.32 0.22
C ASP A 153 27.05 5.09 -0.31
N TYR A 154 25.72 5.08 -0.23
CA TYR A 154 24.84 3.98 -0.62
C TYR A 154 25.08 2.68 0.15
N ASN A 155 25.65 2.76 1.36
CA ASN A 155 25.82 1.61 2.24
C ASN A 155 24.67 1.51 3.23
N VAL A 156 24.20 0.29 3.52
CA VAL A 156 23.19 0.07 4.56
C VAL A 156 23.87 0.11 5.93
N LYS A 157 23.38 0.97 6.81
CA LYS A 157 23.84 1.09 8.20
C LYS A 157 22.71 0.74 9.15
N LYS A 158 23.02 -0.08 10.15
CA LYS A 158 22.14 -0.29 11.30
C LYS A 158 22.29 0.87 12.28
N LEU A 159 21.18 1.50 12.62
CA LEU A 159 21.06 2.52 13.65
C LEU A 159 21.09 1.82 15.03
N ASP A 160 22.19 1.98 15.76
CA ASP A 160 22.34 1.45 17.14
C ASP A 160 21.62 2.37 18.15
N VAL A 161 20.30 2.28 18.15
CA VAL A 161 19.39 3.18 18.88
C VAL A 161 18.52 2.40 19.85
N ASN A 162 18.38 2.93 21.06
CA ASN A 162 17.40 2.48 22.05
C ASN A 162 16.05 3.13 21.75
N VAL A 163 14.98 2.35 21.67
CA VAL A 163 13.63 2.90 21.50
C VAL A 163 12.81 2.55 22.72
N GLU A 164 12.29 3.55 23.43
CA GLU A 164 11.47 3.34 24.61
C GLU A 164 10.07 2.86 24.22
N MET A 165 9.92 1.54 24.09
CA MET A 165 8.66 0.90 23.75
C MET A 165 7.84 0.63 25.01
N PRO A 166 6.67 1.25 25.17
CA PRO A 166 5.85 1.09 26.36
C PRO A 166 5.17 -0.29 26.40
N ASN A 167 4.87 -0.79 27.60
CA ASN A 167 4.15 -2.06 27.74
C ASN A 167 2.69 -1.95 27.28
N GLU A 168 2.11 -0.76 27.32
CA GLU A 168 0.76 -0.44 26.89
C GLU A 168 0.83 0.71 25.88
N ILE A 169 0.15 0.56 24.75
CA ILE A 169 0.05 1.59 23.71
C ILE A 169 -1.40 1.97 23.51
N ASP A 170 -1.64 3.26 23.31
CA ASP A 170 -2.91 3.80 22.82
C ASP A 170 -2.68 4.49 21.47
N LEU A 171 -3.27 3.92 20.42
CA LEU A 171 -3.20 4.42 19.05
C LEU A 171 -4.52 5.04 18.60
N LYS A 172 -5.51 5.23 19.49
CA LYS A 172 -6.83 5.80 19.15
C LYS A 172 -6.72 7.16 18.44
N ALA A 173 -5.73 7.97 18.80
CA ALA A 173 -5.49 9.28 18.19
C ALA A 173 -5.08 9.21 16.70
N PHE A 174 -4.58 8.06 16.22
CA PHE A 174 -4.14 7.87 14.83
C PHE A 174 -5.17 7.14 13.98
N ARG A 175 -6.43 7.04 14.46
CA ARG A 175 -7.51 6.41 13.72
C ARG A 175 -7.91 7.24 12.49
N GLY A 176 -8.02 6.57 11.35
CA GLY A 176 -8.56 7.17 10.13
C GLY A 176 -10.08 7.35 10.26
N HIS A 177 -10.57 8.48 9.80
CA HIS A 177 -12.00 8.80 9.81
C HIS A 177 -12.60 8.87 8.39
N GLY A 178 -11.81 8.51 7.36
CA GLY A 178 -12.20 8.64 5.97
C GLY A 178 -12.51 10.09 5.57
N LYS A 179 -13.29 10.22 4.50
CA LYS A 179 -13.74 11.51 3.95
C LYS A 179 -14.58 12.26 4.99
N GLN A 180 -14.20 13.51 5.28
CA GLN A 180 -15.01 14.39 6.12
C GLN A 180 -16.09 15.12 5.29
N PRO A 181 -17.20 15.55 5.90
CA PRO A 181 -18.32 16.19 5.19
C PRO A 181 -17.94 17.47 4.46
N GLU A 182 -16.95 18.21 4.98
CA GLU A 182 -16.45 19.46 4.42
C GLU A 182 -15.43 19.28 3.27
N GLU A 183 -15.05 18.05 2.93
CA GLU A 183 -13.95 17.78 2.00
C GLU A 183 -14.43 17.41 0.58
N VAL A 184 -13.82 18.06 -0.42
CA VAL A 184 -14.07 17.80 -1.84
C VAL A 184 -13.01 16.85 -2.39
N LEU A 185 -13.43 15.80 -3.09
CA LEU A 185 -12.52 14.79 -3.61
C LEU A 185 -11.80 15.23 -4.89
N LEU A 186 -10.55 14.80 -5.04
CA LEU A 186 -9.80 14.93 -6.29
C LEU A 186 -10.39 14.00 -7.35
N PRO A 187 -10.49 14.44 -8.62
CA PRO A 187 -10.84 13.56 -9.72
C PRO A 187 -9.88 12.35 -9.80
N HIS A 188 -10.42 11.17 -10.09
CA HIS A 188 -9.61 9.97 -10.28
C HIS A 188 -8.89 10.04 -11.63
N GLN A 189 -7.56 10.23 -11.63
CA GLN A 189 -6.75 10.19 -12.86
C GLN A 189 -6.80 8.83 -13.58
N HIS A 190 -7.03 7.74 -12.84
CA HIS A 190 -7.08 6.37 -13.38
C HIS A 190 -8.39 5.99 -14.10
N ALA A 191 -9.38 6.88 -14.16
CA ALA A 191 -10.56 6.65 -14.99
C ALA A 191 -10.27 6.74 -16.50
N LYS A 192 -9.05 7.15 -16.90
CA LYS A 192 -8.61 7.22 -18.30
C LYS A 192 -7.98 5.93 -18.84
N SER A 193 -7.38 5.08 -18.00
CA SER A 193 -6.45 4.05 -18.50
C SER A 193 -6.99 2.61 -18.54
N GLN A 194 -8.11 2.28 -17.91
CA GLN A 194 -8.63 0.89 -17.93
C GLN A 194 -9.81 0.65 -18.90
N LEU A 195 -10.40 1.70 -19.48
CA LEU A 195 -11.54 1.60 -20.40
C LEU A 195 -11.19 1.80 -21.88
N THR A 196 -9.93 2.13 -22.21
CA THR A 196 -9.45 2.25 -23.60
C THR A 196 -8.99 0.93 -24.21
N LEU A 197 -8.94 -0.16 -23.43
CA LEU A 197 -8.50 -1.49 -23.89
C LEU A 197 -9.51 -2.21 -24.81
N GLY A 198 -10.73 -1.69 -24.97
CA GLY A 198 -11.79 -2.33 -25.76
C GLY A 198 -12.59 -1.42 -26.68
N ARG A 199 -12.25 -0.12 -26.82
CA ARG A 199 -13.01 0.79 -27.70
C ARG A 199 -12.44 0.72 -29.12
N PRO A 200 -13.23 0.34 -30.15
CA PRO A 200 -12.85 0.59 -31.53
C PRO A 200 -12.77 2.11 -31.69
N ARG A 201 -11.57 2.67 -31.90
CA ARG A 201 -11.44 4.07 -32.32
C ARG A 201 -11.74 4.14 -33.82
N PRO A 202 -12.50 5.13 -34.29
CA PRO A 202 -12.75 5.31 -35.73
C PRO A 202 -11.41 5.39 -36.47
N GLY A 203 -11.19 4.50 -37.44
CA GLY A 203 -9.97 4.50 -38.26
C GLY A 203 -8.79 3.67 -37.72
N ILE A 204 -8.96 2.81 -36.72
CA ILE A 204 -7.95 1.81 -36.32
C ILE A 204 -8.47 0.40 -36.59
N ASP A 205 -7.72 -0.39 -37.37
CA ASP A 205 -8.01 -1.79 -37.61
C ASP A 205 -7.93 -2.62 -36.31
N SER A 206 -9.06 -3.20 -35.93
CA SER A 206 -9.25 -3.94 -34.68
C SER A 206 -8.48 -5.26 -34.65
N ASP A 207 -8.30 -5.90 -35.81
CA ASP A 207 -7.63 -7.19 -35.92
C ASP A 207 -6.11 -7.03 -35.93
N VAL A 208 -5.60 -5.97 -36.58
CA VAL A 208 -4.19 -5.59 -36.49
C VAL A 208 -3.84 -5.16 -35.07
N PHE A 209 -4.69 -4.35 -34.43
CA PHE A 209 -4.49 -3.91 -33.04
C PHE A 209 -4.40 -5.09 -32.07
N ARG A 210 -5.33 -6.05 -32.16
CA ARG A 210 -5.33 -7.24 -31.31
C ARG A 210 -4.07 -8.08 -31.50
N ARG A 211 -3.57 -8.20 -32.74
CA ARG A 211 -2.34 -8.95 -33.05
C ARG A 211 -1.09 -8.27 -32.48
N LEU A 212 -0.99 -6.94 -32.57
CA LEU A 212 0.14 -6.18 -32.01
C LEU A 212 0.15 -6.27 -30.47
N CYS A 213 -1.00 -6.12 -29.83
CA CYS A 213 -1.10 -6.29 -28.37
C CYS A 213 -0.69 -7.70 -27.93
N ARG A 214 -1.09 -8.73 -28.70
CA ARG A 214 -0.67 -10.13 -28.45
C ARG A 214 0.83 -10.37 -28.61
N SER A 215 1.53 -9.55 -29.41
CA SER A 215 2.99 -9.61 -29.52
C SER A 215 3.73 -8.91 -28.37
N GLY A 216 3.03 -8.39 -27.36
CA GLY A 216 3.63 -7.75 -26.19
C GLY A 216 3.86 -6.24 -26.36
N ILE A 217 3.25 -5.63 -27.37
CA ILE A 217 3.31 -4.18 -27.62
C ILE A 217 2.24 -3.49 -26.79
N THR A 218 2.57 -2.35 -26.18
CA THR A 218 1.61 -1.57 -25.39
C THR A 218 0.43 -1.10 -26.25
N PRO A 219 -0.79 -1.02 -25.69
CA PRO A 219 -1.98 -0.56 -26.42
C PRO A 219 -1.80 0.83 -27.08
N GLU A 220 -1.07 1.73 -26.43
CA GLU A 220 -0.80 3.08 -26.88
C GLU A 220 0.12 3.08 -28.10
N ALA A 221 1.23 2.32 -28.04
CA ALA A 221 2.16 2.14 -29.15
C ALA A 221 1.49 1.44 -30.34
N ALA A 222 0.66 0.43 -30.09
CA ALA A 222 -0.06 -0.30 -31.13
C ALA A 222 -1.05 0.62 -31.89
N ARG A 223 -1.82 1.46 -31.17
CA ARG A 223 -2.72 2.44 -31.80
C ARG A 223 -1.95 3.48 -32.62
N ARG A 224 -0.86 4.01 -32.07
CA ARG A 224 0.00 4.99 -32.76
C ARG A 224 0.61 4.40 -34.03
N ALA A 225 1.14 3.19 -33.96
CA ALA A 225 1.73 2.51 -35.11
C ALA A 225 0.73 2.25 -36.23
N ILE A 226 -0.49 1.81 -35.89
CA ILE A 226 -1.55 1.59 -36.87
C ILE A 226 -1.99 2.90 -37.54
N HIS A 227 -2.06 3.98 -36.75
CA HIS A 227 -2.43 5.30 -37.26
C HIS A 227 -1.36 5.87 -38.20
N VAL A 228 -0.09 5.85 -37.79
CA VAL A 228 1.04 6.38 -38.59
C VAL A 228 1.30 5.53 -39.84
N SER A 229 1.10 4.21 -39.76
CA SER A 229 1.20 3.32 -40.92
C SER A 229 -0.03 3.34 -41.84
N GLY A 230 -1.06 4.14 -41.51
CA GLY A 230 -2.26 4.30 -42.34
C GLY A 230 -3.10 3.03 -42.49
N ASN A 231 -3.14 2.16 -41.48
CA ASN A 231 -3.80 0.84 -41.53
C ASN A 231 -3.28 -0.09 -42.66
N SER A 232 -2.00 -0.02 -43.01
CA SER A 232 -1.39 -0.83 -44.07
C SER A 232 -1.17 -2.32 -43.70
N GLY A 233 -1.75 -2.79 -42.59
CA GLY A 233 -1.62 -4.15 -42.09
C GLY A 233 -0.61 -4.31 -40.95
N PHE A 234 -0.49 -5.55 -40.45
CA PHE A 234 0.31 -5.88 -39.27
C PHE A 234 1.81 -5.64 -39.46
N ASP A 235 2.38 -6.07 -40.58
CA ASP A 235 3.83 -6.00 -40.80
C ASP A 235 4.32 -4.55 -40.91
N SER A 236 3.54 -3.66 -41.54
CA SER A 236 3.87 -2.23 -41.65
C SER A 236 3.79 -1.50 -40.30
N ALA A 237 2.82 -1.84 -39.45
CA ALA A 237 2.72 -1.28 -38.12
C ALA A 237 3.86 -1.79 -37.21
N LEU A 238 4.24 -3.07 -37.34
CA LEU A 238 5.36 -3.65 -36.59
C LEU A 238 6.70 -3.04 -37.01
N ASP A 239 6.93 -2.86 -38.31
CA ASP A 239 8.15 -2.23 -38.84
C ASP A 239 8.33 -0.81 -38.30
N TRP A 240 7.26 -0.02 -38.25
CA TRP A 240 7.29 1.31 -37.63
C TRP A 240 7.69 1.25 -36.14
N ILE A 241 7.11 0.32 -35.37
CA ILE A 241 7.43 0.14 -33.94
C ILE A 241 8.90 -0.24 -33.75
N MET A 242 9.43 -1.12 -34.59
CA MET A 242 10.84 -1.53 -34.49
C MET A 242 11.80 -0.37 -34.75
N HIS A 243 11.44 0.56 -35.64
CA HIS A 243 12.23 1.76 -35.92
C HIS A 243 12.05 2.86 -34.85
N SER A 244 10.92 2.88 -34.14
CA SER A 244 10.61 3.86 -33.09
C SER A 244 10.81 3.37 -31.65
N VAL A 245 11.34 2.16 -31.45
CA VAL A 245 11.47 1.53 -30.11
C VAL A 245 12.34 2.31 -29.13
N GLY A 246 13.22 3.19 -29.63
CA GLY A 246 14.07 4.06 -28.83
C GLY A 246 13.44 5.39 -28.42
N ASP A 247 12.24 5.71 -28.92
CA ASP A 247 11.58 6.98 -28.67
C ASP A 247 10.96 7.01 -27.27
N ARG A 248 11.21 8.08 -26.51
CA ARG A 248 10.73 8.22 -25.12
C ARG A 248 9.21 8.21 -25.01
N ASP A 249 8.54 8.65 -26.08
CA ASP A 249 7.10 8.84 -26.19
C ASP A 249 6.41 7.68 -26.92
N ILE A 250 7.09 6.57 -27.22
CA ILE A 250 6.49 5.43 -27.94
C ILE A 250 5.24 4.87 -27.22
N ASN A 251 5.22 4.95 -25.89
CA ASN A 251 4.10 4.51 -25.06
C ASN A 251 3.08 5.62 -24.77
N GLU A 252 3.22 6.79 -25.41
CA GLU A 252 2.27 7.89 -25.33
C GLU A 252 1.34 7.91 -26.55
N GLU A 253 0.08 8.31 -26.35
CA GLU A 253 -0.89 8.37 -27.46
C GLU A 253 -0.54 9.50 -28.44
N HIS A 254 -0.63 9.20 -29.75
CA HIS A 254 -0.41 10.18 -30.81
C HIS A 254 -1.35 11.38 -30.65
N PRO A 255 -0.91 12.63 -30.87
CA PRO A 255 -1.73 13.83 -30.73
C PRO A 255 -3.04 13.77 -31.54
N ASP A 256 -3.00 13.27 -32.77
CA ASP A 256 -4.19 13.13 -33.63
C ASP A 256 -5.16 12.02 -33.17
N LEU A 257 -4.69 11.11 -32.31
CA LEU A 257 -5.53 10.10 -31.67
C LEU A 257 -6.05 10.55 -30.30
N GLN A 258 -5.56 11.68 -29.78
CA GLN A 258 -6.16 12.33 -28.62
C GLN A 258 -7.50 12.90 -29.09
N SER A 259 -8.56 12.09 -28.95
CA SER A 259 -9.91 12.59 -29.14
C SER A 259 -10.10 13.80 -28.24
N GLU A 260 -10.45 14.95 -28.82
CA GLU A 260 -11.00 16.06 -28.06
C GLU A 260 -12.16 15.52 -27.22
N SER A 261 -11.94 15.48 -25.91
CA SER A 261 -12.92 15.30 -24.83
C SER A 261 -14.23 14.57 -25.20
N ASP A 262 -14.20 13.25 -25.21
CA ASP A 262 -15.31 12.46 -24.64
C ASP A 262 -15.04 12.30 -23.12
N ASP A 263 -14.74 13.43 -22.46
CA ASP A 263 -14.51 13.50 -21.03
C ASP A 263 -15.88 13.44 -20.38
N VAL A 264 -16.32 12.23 -20.02
CA VAL A 264 -17.52 12.08 -19.21
C VAL A 264 -17.26 12.81 -17.89
N ASP A 265 -17.95 13.94 -17.70
CA ASP A 265 -17.78 14.83 -16.56
C ASP A 265 -17.76 14.03 -15.25
N GLY A 266 -16.63 14.08 -14.54
CA GLY A 266 -16.46 13.37 -13.27
C GLY A 266 -17.49 13.81 -12.22
N TYR A 267 -17.97 15.06 -12.31
CA TYR A 267 -19.03 15.58 -11.45
C TYR A 267 -20.40 14.93 -11.75
N ALA A 268 -20.68 14.63 -13.03
CA ALA A 268 -21.88 13.91 -13.43
C ALA A 268 -21.90 12.46 -12.92
N ILE A 269 -20.74 11.79 -12.96
CA ILE A 269 -20.60 10.43 -12.43
C ILE A 269 -20.84 10.42 -10.91
N GLU A 270 -20.28 11.39 -10.18
CA GLU A 270 -20.43 11.46 -8.72
C GLU A 270 -21.89 11.70 -8.30
N GLN A 271 -22.63 12.52 -9.04
CA GLN A 271 -24.07 12.72 -8.81
C GLN A 271 -24.90 11.46 -9.04
N LEU A 272 -24.62 10.70 -10.10
CA LEU A 272 -25.30 9.42 -10.36
C LEU A 272 -24.93 8.34 -9.34
N VAL A 273 -23.69 8.33 -8.85
CA VAL A 273 -23.27 7.44 -7.76
C VAL A 273 -23.97 7.79 -6.44
N HIS A 274 -24.19 9.10 -6.17
CA HIS A 274 -24.98 9.55 -5.02
C HIS A 274 -26.44 9.08 -5.08
N LEU A 275 -26.99 8.87 -6.28
CA LEU A 275 -28.33 8.30 -6.48
C LEU A 275 -28.37 6.77 -6.27
N GLY A 276 -27.24 6.13 -5.96
CA GLY A 276 -27.15 4.71 -5.63
C GLY A 276 -26.70 3.81 -6.79
N PHE A 277 -26.29 4.37 -7.92
CA PHE A 277 -25.78 3.60 -9.06
C PHE A 277 -24.28 3.32 -8.96
N SER A 278 -23.81 2.22 -9.57
CA SER A 278 -22.37 1.93 -9.61
C SER A 278 -21.63 2.88 -10.55
N ILE A 279 -20.33 3.06 -10.34
CA ILE A 279 -19.49 3.90 -11.23
C ILE A 279 -19.57 3.39 -12.68
N TYR A 280 -19.62 2.07 -12.87
CA TYR A 280 -19.79 1.45 -14.18
C TYR A 280 -21.13 1.83 -14.83
N GLN A 281 -22.23 1.73 -14.08
CA GLN A 281 -23.56 2.10 -14.57
C GLN A 281 -23.67 3.58 -14.90
N ALA A 282 -23.18 4.45 -14.00
CA ALA A 282 -23.15 5.90 -14.19
C ALA A 282 -22.38 6.30 -15.46
N ARG A 283 -21.21 5.70 -15.69
CA ARG A 283 -20.42 5.93 -16.90
C ARG A 283 -21.12 5.39 -18.15
N TYR A 284 -21.69 4.19 -18.09
CA TYR A 284 -22.39 3.57 -19.22
C TYR A 284 -23.58 4.44 -19.68
N ALA A 285 -24.35 4.97 -18.73
CA ALA A 285 -25.50 5.81 -19.01
C ALA A 285 -25.10 7.17 -19.59
N LEU A 286 -24.11 7.85 -18.99
CA LEU A 286 -23.61 9.14 -19.51
C LEU A 286 -22.96 9.02 -20.89
N GLN A 287 -22.39 7.87 -21.21
CA GLN A 287 -21.85 7.59 -22.56
C GLN A 287 -22.95 7.34 -23.61
N ARG A 288 -24.15 6.96 -23.19
CA ARG A 288 -25.26 6.63 -24.08
C ARG A 288 -26.25 7.77 -24.23
N VAL A 289 -26.37 8.57 -23.17
CA VAL A 289 -27.24 9.74 -23.08
C VAL A 289 -26.34 10.97 -23.08
N HIS A 290 -25.99 11.44 -24.28
CA HIS A 290 -25.13 12.60 -24.49
C HIS A 290 -25.79 13.95 -24.12
N THR A 291 -26.86 13.93 -23.30
CA THR A 291 -27.73 15.10 -23.05
C THR A 291 -27.73 15.60 -21.61
N GLY A 292 -27.02 14.93 -20.68
CA GLY A 292 -26.77 15.44 -19.32
C GLY A 292 -27.08 14.46 -18.18
N VAL A 293 -26.83 14.89 -16.93
CA VAL A 293 -26.92 14.04 -15.72
C VAL A 293 -28.34 13.55 -15.43
N ASN A 294 -29.34 14.44 -15.55
CA ASN A 294 -30.73 14.11 -15.24
C ASN A 294 -31.30 13.08 -16.23
N ASP A 295 -31.00 13.24 -17.52
CA ASP A 295 -31.43 12.31 -18.56
C ASP A 295 -30.71 10.95 -18.42
N ALA A 296 -29.43 10.97 -18.03
CA ALA A 296 -28.68 9.75 -17.73
C ALA A 296 -29.26 9.03 -16.49
N ALA A 297 -29.72 9.76 -15.49
CA ALA A 297 -30.40 9.19 -14.32
C ALA A 297 -31.75 8.56 -14.73
N GLU A 298 -32.59 9.26 -15.49
CA GLU A 298 -33.87 8.75 -15.98
C GLU A 298 -33.70 7.50 -16.86
N TRP A 299 -32.67 7.51 -17.72
CA TRP A 299 -32.31 6.35 -18.52
C TRP A 299 -31.85 5.17 -17.65
N LEU A 300 -31.06 5.43 -16.60
CA LEU A 300 -30.63 4.42 -15.64
C LEU A 300 -31.81 3.78 -14.91
N PHE A 301 -32.78 4.57 -14.46
CA PHE A 301 -33.98 4.05 -13.79
C PHE A 301 -34.84 3.20 -14.74
N SER A 302 -34.88 3.54 -16.02
CA SER A 302 -35.70 2.85 -17.02
C SER A 302 -35.01 1.63 -17.66
N ASN A 303 -33.68 1.58 -17.64
CA ASN A 303 -32.88 0.59 -18.40
C ASN A 303 -31.79 -0.10 -17.56
N ALA A 304 -31.90 -0.09 -16.22
CA ALA A 304 -30.91 -0.71 -15.32
C ALA A 304 -30.57 -2.16 -15.68
N ASP A 305 -31.59 -2.94 -16.10
CA ASP A 305 -31.45 -4.36 -16.45
C ASP A 305 -30.85 -4.58 -17.85
N SER A 306 -30.81 -3.55 -18.69
CA SER A 306 -30.22 -3.60 -20.04
C SER A 306 -28.72 -3.27 -20.05
N ILE A 307 -28.16 -2.91 -18.90
CA ILE A 307 -26.74 -2.62 -18.76
C ILE A 307 -25.99 -3.96 -18.72
N PRO A 308 -25.03 -4.19 -19.63
CA PRO A 308 -24.22 -5.40 -19.58
C PRO A 308 -23.59 -5.56 -18.19
N PRO A 309 -23.57 -6.76 -17.60
CA PRO A 309 -22.80 -6.98 -16.38
C PRO A 309 -21.35 -6.61 -16.66
N GLU A 310 -20.70 -5.96 -15.70
CA GLU A 310 -19.30 -5.56 -15.80
C GLU A 310 -18.45 -6.81 -16.13
N GLN A 311 -18.03 -6.92 -17.38
CA GLN A 311 -17.15 -7.99 -17.82
C GLN A 311 -15.80 -7.71 -17.18
N LYS A 312 -15.51 -8.41 -16.08
CA LYS A 312 -14.16 -8.56 -15.56
C LYS A 312 -13.33 -9.16 -16.69
N ASN A 313 -12.60 -8.33 -17.44
CA ASN A 313 -11.74 -8.78 -18.52
C ASN A 313 -10.74 -9.80 -17.94
N GLN A 314 -10.92 -11.06 -18.32
CA GLN A 314 -10.12 -12.21 -17.86
C GLN A 314 -8.76 -12.32 -18.57
N GLU A 315 -8.45 -11.44 -19.53
CA GLU A 315 -7.31 -11.59 -20.44
C GLU A 315 -6.17 -10.56 -20.23
N ILE A 316 -6.02 -10.04 -19.01
CA ILE A 316 -4.73 -9.53 -18.52
C ILE A 316 -4.42 -10.28 -17.24
N LYS A 317 -3.98 -11.54 -17.40
CA LYS A 317 -3.67 -12.46 -16.30
C LYS A 317 -2.21 -12.89 -16.24
N ASP A 318 -1.33 -12.20 -16.94
CA ASP A 318 0.10 -12.47 -16.91
C ASP A 318 0.85 -11.25 -16.37
N TYR A 319 0.97 -11.24 -15.03
CA TYR A 319 2.04 -10.73 -14.15
C TYR A 319 1.43 -10.08 -12.89
N PHE A 320 1.58 -10.79 -11.77
CA PHE A 320 1.35 -10.36 -10.38
C PHE A 320 -0.06 -9.81 -10.08
N PHE A 321 -0.92 -10.66 -9.53
CA PHE A 321 -1.49 -10.54 -8.18
C PHE A 321 -2.54 -11.64 -7.99
N SER A 322 -2.56 -12.19 -6.78
CA SER A 322 -3.49 -13.19 -6.29
C SER A 322 -4.95 -12.76 -6.55
N VAL A 323 -5.80 -13.74 -6.84
CA VAL A 323 -7.24 -13.60 -6.93
C VAL A 323 -7.74 -12.80 -5.72
N ASP A 324 -8.38 -11.64 -5.96
CA ASP A 324 -9.00 -10.80 -4.94
C ASP A 324 -10.18 -11.56 -4.29
N VAL A 325 -9.83 -12.41 -3.33
CA VAL A 325 -10.76 -12.92 -2.32
C VAL A 325 -10.94 -11.76 -1.33
N PRO A 326 -12.17 -11.34 -1.01
CA PRO A 326 -12.40 -10.27 -0.05
C PRO A 326 -11.74 -10.63 1.29
N LYS A 327 -10.66 -9.92 1.63
CA LYS A 327 -9.92 -10.09 2.87
C LYS A 327 -10.77 -9.60 4.04
N LYS A 328 -10.79 -10.36 5.14
CA LYS A 328 -11.49 -9.97 6.37
C LYS A 328 -10.55 -9.14 7.24
N PHE A 329 -11.12 -8.15 7.92
CA PHE A 329 -10.43 -7.26 8.85
C PHE A 329 -11.17 -7.27 10.18
N ARG A 330 -10.46 -7.53 11.28
CA ARG A 330 -11.04 -7.53 12.63
C ARG A 330 -10.72 -6.21 13.32
N ASP A 331 -11.62 -5.26 13.19
CA ASP A 331 -11.48 -3.93 13.76
C ASP A 331 -11.92 -3.90 15.23
N GLY A 332 -11.29 -3.05 16.04
CA GLY A 332 -11.53 -2.97 17.47
C GLY A 332 -10.91 -1.73 18.13
N SER A 333 -10.69 -1.81 19.45
CA SER A 333 -10.10 -0.71 20.21
C SER A 333 -8.63 -0.46 19.80
N GLY A 334 -8.20 0.81 19.81
CA GLY A 334 -6.80 1.17 19.52
C GLY A 334 -5.82 0.93 20.67
N ARG A 335 -6.20 0.17 21.71
CA ARG A 335 -5.37 -0.09 22.89
C ARG A 335 -4.74 -1.47 22.83
N TYR A 336 -3.46 -1.57 23.14
CA TYR A 336 -2.74 -2.84 23.11
C TYR A 336 -1.74 -3.01 24.25
N HIS A 337 -1.46 -4.28 24.61
CA HIS A 337 -0.40 -4.68 25.53
C HIS A 337 0.71 -5.43 24.80
N LEU A 338 1.96 -5.15 25.17
CA LEU A 338 3.13 -5.85 24.66
C LEU A 338 3.15 -7.31 25.17
N ILE A 339 3.17 -8.26 24.23
CA ILE A 339 3.23 -9.70 24.53
C ILE A 339 4.52 -10.36 24.06
N GLY A 340 5.28 -9.71 23.18
CA GLY A 340 6.55 -10.24 22.71
C GLY A 340 7.31 -9.28 21.83
N PHE A 341 8.60 -9.55 21.65
CA PHE A 341 9.45 -8.82 20.73
C PHE A 341 10.60 -9.70 20.25
N ILE A 342 11.14 -9.37 19.08
CA ILE A 342 12.29 -10.01 18.45
C ILE A 342 13.41 -8.98 18.41
N SER A 343 14.60 -9.37 18.85
CA SER A 343 15.79 -8.52 18.85
C SER A 343 16.82 -9.07 17.87
N HIS A 344 17.38 -8.18 17.04
CA HIS A 344 18.56 -8.46 16.23
C HIS A 344 19.82 -8.06 16.99
N MET A 345 20.62 -9.01 17.45
CA MET A 345 21.89 -8.78 18.13
C MET A 345 23.03 -8.71 17.11
N GLY A 346 23.66 -7.56 16.98
CA GLY A 346 24.76 -7.35 16.03
C GLY A 346 24.81 -5.91 15.54
N SER A 347 25.99 -5.41 15.17
CA SER A 347 26.16 -4.08 14.59
C SER A 347 26.05 -4.09 13.06
N SER A 348 26.26 -5.24 12.43
CA SER A 348 26.15 -5.43 10.99
C SER A 348 24.69 -5.60 10.56
N PRO A 349 24.29 -5.08 9.39
CA PRO A 349 23.01 -5.42 8.79
C PRO A 349 23.02 -6.78 8.09
N PHE A 350 24.20 -7.30 7.72
CA PHE A 350 24.37 -8.56 6.98
C PHE A 350 24.65 -9.76 7.90
N SER A 351 24.90 -9.50 9.19
CA SER A 351 25.17 -10.56 10.16
C SER A 351 24.71 -10.16 11.55
N GLY A 352 24.17 -11.12 12.26
CA GLY A 352 23.78 -11.00 13.65
C GLY A 352 23.00 -12.21 14.11
N HIS A 353 22.45 -12.11 15.32
CA HIS A 353 21.76 -13.20 16.00
C HIS A 353 20.37 -12.77 16.43
N TYR A 354 19.36 -13.56 16.06
CA TYR A 354 17.97 -13.28 16.41
C TYR A 354 17.56 -14.01 17.66
N VAL A 355 16.98 -13.26 18.61
CA VAL A 355 16.38 -13.83 19.81
C VAL A 355 14.98 -13.28 19.99
N ALA A 356 14.08 -14.11 20.48
CA ALA A 356 12.71 -13.72 20.75
C ALA A 356 12.44 -13.70 22.26
N HIS A 357 11.75 -12.66 22.73
CA HIS A 357 11.22 -12.58 24.07
C HIS A 357 9.71 -12.64 24.00
N MET A 358 9.08 -13.54 24.75
CA MET A 358 7.63 -13.66 24.83
C MET A 358 7.17 -13.61 26.28
N LYS A 359 6.09 -12.88 26.53
CA LYS A 359 5.45 -12.79 27.84
C LYS A 359 4.36 -13.85 27.93
N LYS A 360 4.42 -14.68 28.97
CA LYS A 360 3.40 -15.68 29.30
C LYS A 360 3.21 -15.72 30.81
N ASP A 361 1.96 -15.68 31.27
CA ASP A 361 1.60 -15.73 32.70
C ASP A 361 2.38 -14.68 33.53
N SER A 362 2.49 -13.46 33.01
CA SER A 362 3.26 -12.34 33.57
C SER A 362 4.78 -12.54 33.69
N LYS A 363 5.32 -13.64 33.16
CA LYS A 363 6.76 -13.93 33.09
C LYS A 363 7.28 -13.77 31.67
N TRP A 364 8.50 -13.28 31.54
CA TRP A 364 9.18 -13.18 30.26
C TRP A 364 10.05 -14.40 30.01
N TYR A 365 9.96 -14.96 28.81
CA TYR A 365 10.75 -16.08 28.36
C TYR A 365 11.61 -15.63 27.18
N LEU A 366 12.91 -15.88 27.27
CA LEU A 366 13.88 -15.72 26.20
C LEU A 366 13.98 -17.04 25.43
N PHE A 367 13.71 -16.98 24.14
CA PHE A 367 13.93 -18.03 23.16
C PHE A 367 15.16 -17.66 22.35
N ASN A 368 16.24 -18.40 22.59
CA ASN A 368 17.51 -18.29 21.88
C ASN A 368 17.81 -19.66 21.27
N ASP A 369 17.32 -19.87 20.06
CA ASP A 369 17.34 -21.16 19.36
C ASP A 369 16.81 -22.31 20.23
N GLU A 370 17.67 -23.28 20.54
CA GLU A 370 17.36 -24.44 21.38
C GLU A 370 17.27 -24.10 22.88
N LYS A 371 17.76 -22.92 23.29
CA LYS A 371 17.83 -22.50 24.69
C LYS A 371 16.62 -21.64 25.04
N VAL A 372 15.85 -22.11 26.00
CA VAL A 372 14.74 -21.35 26.59
C VAL A 372 15.08 -20.99 28.02
N ALA A 373 15.04 -19.71 28.36
CA ALA A 373 15.35 -19.19 29.69
C ALA A 373 14.27 -18.22 30.16
N ILE A 374 14.13 -18.06 31.48
CA ILE A 374 13.28 -17.01 32.06
C ILE A 374 14.09 -15.73 32.09
N SER A 375 13.58 -14.67 31.46
CA SER A 375 14.20 -13.35 31.45
C SER A 375 13.61 -12.51 32.58
N GLN A 376 14.45 -12.06 33.52
CA GLN A 376 14.02 -11.17 34.60
C GLN A 376 13.93 -9.72 34.12
N ASN A 377 14.91 -9.29 33.32
CA ASN A 377 15.03 -7.94 32.77
C ASN A 377 15.12 -8.03 31.24
N PRO A 378 13.98 -8.17 30.53
CA PRO A 378 13.97 -8.25 29.08
C PRO A 378 14.46 -6.92 28.46
N PRO A 379 15.37 -6.95 27.48
CA PRO A 379 15.90 -5.75 26.83
C PRO A 379 14.91 -5.20 25.79
N ILE A 380 13.74 -4.77 26.25
CA ILE A 380 12.61 -4.35 25.40
C ILE A 380 13.07 -3.23 24.44
N PHE A 381 13.89 -2.29 24.90
CA PHE A 381 14.35 -1.14 24.12
C PHE A 381 15.23 -1.48 22.89
N LEU A 382 15.79 -2.69 22.85
CA LEU A 382 16.62 -3.18 21.74
C LEU A 382 15.84 -4.00 20.71
N GLY A 383 14.55 -4.22 20.92
CA GLY A 383 13.71 -4.93 19.97
C GLY A 383 13.73 -4.28 18.58
N TYR A 384 13.60 -5.14 17.57
CA TYR A 384 13.48 -4.80 16.16
C TYR A 384 12.03 -4.93 15.71
N ILE A 385 11.38 -6.04 16.06
CA ILE A 385 9.95 -6.30 15.80
C ILE A 385 9.25 -6.51 17.14
N TYR A 386 8.10 -5.88 17.33
CA TYR A 386 7.29 -5.98 18.53
C TYR A 386 5.92 -6.53 18.20
N LEU A 387 5.38 -7.35 19.10
CA LEU A 387 4.06 -7.94 19.00
C LEU A 387 3.20 -7.45 20.16
N TYR A 388 2.14 -6.75 19.80
CA TYR A 388 1.15 -6.20 20.70
C TYR A 388 -0.17 -6.94 20.53
N LYS A 389 -0.85 -7.25 21.64
CA LYS A 389 -2.19 -7.85 21.66
C LYS A 389 -3.21 -6.78 22.05
N ARG A 390 -4.30 -6.67 21.30
CA ARG A 390 -5.37 -5.70 21.57
C ARG A 390 -6.02 -6.00 22.92
N VAL A 391 -6.39 -4.93 23.62
CA VAL A 391 -7.16 -5.01 24.87
C VAL A 391 -8.63 -5.04 24.53
N ASP A 392 -9.28 -6.12 24.91
CA ASP A 392 -10.73 -6.22 24.81
C ASP A 392 -11.34 -5.38 25.93
N GLU A 393 -12.25 -4.46 25.59
CA GLU A 393 -12.87 -3.52 26.55
C GLU A 393 -13.77 -4.23 27.59
N SER A 394 -13.90 -5.56 27.52
CA SER A 394 -14.65 -6.41 28.44
C SER A 394 -13.86 -6.87 29.68
N GLU A 395 -12.55 -6.61 29.76
CA GLU A 395 -11.75 -6.90 30.96
C GLU A 395 -11.57 -5.63 31.81
N HIS A 396 -12.63 -5.18 32.49
CA HIS A 396 -12.56 -4.22 33.61
C HIS A 396 -13.30 -4.78 34.82
#